data_AF-A0A067FC06-F1
#
_entry.id   AF-A0A067FC06-F1
#
_cell.length_a   1.000
_cell.length_b   1.000
_cell.length_c   1.000
_cell.angle_alpha   90.00
_cell.angle_beta   90.00
_cell.angle_gamma   90.00
#
_symmetry.space_group_name_H-M   'P 1'
#
loop_
_entity.id
_entity.type
_entity.pdbx_description
1 polymer ?
#
loop_
_entity_poly.entity_id
_entity_poly.type
_entity_poly.pdbx_seq_one_letter_code
_entity_poly.pdbx_strand_id
1 'polypeptide(L)'
;MRTSEARFIVEAYVFYEAILSRKYFEGAKVKQLGVRFKELRFYARFLLVSLILNRTEMVKFLVDRFRDLVDDCNANFRETNFKEWKIVVQEIVRFTKVDTAFAYIRPLRYCAMFDSHAASLPYVARFHAKKVLKFKDAILTSYHRNEVKFAELTLDTYRMLQCLEWEPTGSFYQKRPVLPNDHSGASIDHSGTSGVIDINFVADMTDPSLPPNPRKAVLYRPSATHLLAVIATVCEELPPESIMLLYLSSSGKAGHSNVPQGEHSGGSRKSSSSKIVSRISQKQNSSIPEYHVNGKKESSDCYENYLWLGPRGNGDRNNLYPGDILPFTRRPLFLIVDSDISHAFKAGLS
;
A
#
# COMPACT_ATOMS: atom_id res chain seq x y z
N MET A 1 4.63 -2.19 -6.28
CA MET A 1 4.01 -3.42 -6.85
C MET A 1 2.92 -3.01 -7.84
N ARG A 2 2.92 -3.53 -9.08
CA ARG A 2 1.82 -3.33 -10.03
C ARG A 2 0.97 -4.60 -10.05
N THR A 3 -0.24 -4.53 -9.52
CA THR A 3 -1.24 -5.60 -9.62
C THR A 3 -2.12 -5.27 -10.81
N SER A 4 -1.66 -5.60 -12.02
CA SER A 4 -2.39 -5.29 -13.25
C SER A 4 -3.49 -6.33 -13.53
N GLU A 5 -3.28 -7.59 -13.15
CA GLU A 5 -4.30 -8.63 -13.24
C GLU A 5 -4.32 -9.52 -12.00
N ALA A 6 -5.49 -9.69 -11.39
CA ALA A 6 -5.69 -10.59 -10.25
C ALA A 6 -5.32 -12.04 -10.57
N ARG A 7 -5.44 -12.46 -11.84
CA ARG A 7 -5.10 -13.80 -12.34
C ARG A 7 -3.66 -14.20 -11.99
N PHE A 8 -2.69 -13.31 -12.20
CA PHE A 8 -1.30 -13.61 -11.87
C PHE A 8 -1.06 -13.84 -10.37
N ILE A 9 -1.84 -13.17 -9.51
CA ILE A 9 -1.75 -13.35 -8.07
C ILE A 9 -2.35 -14.70 -7.66
N VAL A 10 -3.47 -15.09 -8.28
CA VAL A 10 -4.09 -16.41 -8.09
C VAL A 10 -3.15 -17.53 -8.57
N GLU A 11 -2.56 -17.39 -9.76
CA GLU A 11 -1.56 -18.34 -10.27
C GLU A 11 -0.34 -18.46 -9.34
N ALA A 12 0.17 -17.33 -8.84
CA ALA A 12 1.26 -17.32 -7.88
C ALA A 12 0.87 -18.04 -6.57
N TYR A 13 -0.37 -17.88 -6.10
CA TYR A 13 -0.87 -18.59 -4.93
C TYR A 13 -0.86 -20.10 -5.15
N VAL A 14 -1.44 -20.57 -6.26
CA VAL A 14 -1.47 -22.00 -6.61
C VAL A 14 -0.05 -22.56 -6.71
N PHE A 15 0.87 -21.80 -7.31
CA PHE A 15 2.28 -22.19 -7.38
C PHE A 15 2.92 -22.35 -6.00
N TYR A 16 2.72 -21.39 -5.09
CA TYR A 16 3.27 -21.47 -3.74
C TYR A 16 2.63 -22.57 -2.88
N GLU A 17 1.31 -22.77 -3.02
CA GLU A 17 0.59 -23.85 -2.36
C GLU A 17 1.06 -25.23 -2.85
N ALA A 18 1.38 -25.37 -4.14
CA ALA A 18 1.98 -26.58 -4.69
C ALA A 18 3.38 -26.86 -4.12
N ILE A 19 4.20 -25.83 -3.88
CA ILE A 19 5.51 -25.97 -3.22
C ILE A 19 5.33 -26.43 -1.77
N LEU A 20 4.37 -25.83 -1.05
CA LEU A 20 4.08 -26.17 0.34
C LEU A 20 3.58 -27.62 0.48
N SER A 21 2.59 -28.01 -0.32
CA SER A 21 1.96 -29.35 -0.27
C SER A 21 2.94 -30.47 -0.62
N ARG A 22 3.85 -30.22 -1.57
CA ARG A 22 4.90 -31.18 -1.95
C ARG A 22 6.08 -31.21 -0.97
N LYS A 23 6.07 -30.40 0.09
CA LYS A 23 7.10 -30.38 1.14
C LYS A 23 8.51 -30.23 0.55
N TYR A 24 8.67 -29.35 -0.43
CA TYR A 24 9.90 -29.20 -1.22
C TYR A 24 11.17 -28.99 -0.38
N PHE A 25 11.02 -28.42 0.82
CA PHE A 25 12.13 -28.12 1.74
C PHE A 25 12.36 -29.18 2.82
N GLU A 26 11.48 -30.18 3.02
CA GLU A 26 11.64 -31.20 4.08
C GLU A 26 12.82 -32.15 3.82
N GLY A 27 13.18 -32.40 2.55
CA GLY A 27 14.31 -33.26 2.17
C GLY A 27 15.67 -32.56 2.17
N ALA A 28 15.72 -31.24 2.39
CA ALA A 28 16.97 -30.49 2.41
C ALA A 28 17.72 -30.79 3.71
N LYS A 29 18.99 -31.21 3.60
CA LYS A 29 19.85 -31.37 4.77
C LYS A 29 19.90 -30.03 5.52
N VAL A 30 19.40 -30.02 6.77
CA VAL A 30 19.27 -28.88 7.71
C VAL A 30 20.52 -27.98 7.77
N LYS A 31 21.68 -28.50 7.37
CA LYS A 31 22.99 -27.82 7.42
C LYS A 31 23.28 -26.86 6.26
N GLN A 32 22.49 -26.82 5.19
CA GLN A 32 22.75 -25.88 4.09
C GLN A 32 22.04 -24.54 4.31
N LEU A 33 22.78 -23.55 4.81
CA LEU A 33 22.29 -22.19 5.04
C LEU A 33 21.63 -21.57 3.80
N GLY A 34 22.17 -21.82 2.61
CA GLY A 34 21.61 -21.32 1.35
C GLY A 34 20.21 -21.85 1.04
N VAL A 35 19.89 -23.09 1.43
CA VAL A 35 18.54 -23.65 1.25
C VAL A 35 17.56 -23.02 2.24
N ARG A 36 17.99 -22.80 3.49
CA ARG A 36 17.16 -22.10 4.49
C ARG A 36 16.80 -20.68 4.07
N PHE A 37 17.73 -19.92 3.50
CA PHE A 37 17.38 -18.60 2.96
C PHE A 37 16.41 -18.65 1.77
N LYS A 38 16.46 -19.69 0.94
CA LYS A 38 15.46 -19.91 -0.12
C LYS A 38 14.08 -20.21 0.47
N GLU A 39 14.04 -21.03 1.52
CA GLU A 39 12.83 -21.36 2.25
C GLU A 39 12.21 -20.13 2.95
N LEU A 40 13.01 -19.34 3.64
CA LEU A 40 12.58 -18.07 4.27
C LEU A 40 11.99 -17.10 3.23
N ARG A 41 12.66 -16.96 2.08
CA ARG A 41 12.20 -16.15 0.94
C ARG A 41 10.92 -16.68 0.30
N PHE A 42 10.72 -18.00 0.32
CA PHE A 42 9.49 -18.65 -0.13
C PHE A 42 8.33 -18.28 0.80
N TYR A 43 8.47 -18.50 2.11
CA TYR A 43 7.42 -18.18 3.08
C TYR A 43 7.06 -16.69 3.08
N ALA A 44 8.05 -15.79 3.02
CA ALA A 44 7.79 -14.35 2.96
C ALA A 44 6.99 -13.94 1.71
N ARG A 45 7.29 -14.51 0.54
CA ARG A 45 6.53 -14.25 -0.68
C ARG A 45 5.13 -14.87 -0.64
N PHE A 46 5.01 -16.10 -0.12
CA PHE A 46 3.72 -16.76 -0.03
C PHE A 46 2.78 -16.06 0.96
N LEU A 47 3.32 -15.55 2.07
CA LEU A 47 2.61 -14.68 3.00
C LEU A 47 2.04 -13.45 2.29
N LEU A 48 2.86 -12.76 1.49
CA LEU A 48 2.43 -11.56 0.77
C LEU A 48 1.30 -11.86 -0.23
N VAL A 49 1.42 -12.95 -1.00
CA VAL A 49 0.38 -13.38 -1.94
C VAL A 49 -0.92 -13.77 -1.22
N SER A 50 -0.80 -14.57 -0.15
CA SER A 50 -1.95 -15.00 0.66
C SER A 50 -2.67 -13.82 1.33
N LEU A 51 -1.89 -12.82 1.76
CA LEU A 51 -2.41 -11.57 2.32
C LEU A 51 -3.20 -10.79 1.27
N ILE A 52 -2.63 -10.55 0.08
CA ILE A 52 -3.33 -9.81 -0.99
C ILE A 52 -4.63 -10.52 -1.42
N LEU A 53 -4.64 -11.85 -1.47
CA LEU A 53 -5.83 -12.65 -1.77
C LEU A 53 -6.82 -12.78 -0.59
N ASN A 54 -6.54 -12.15 0.55
CA ASN A 54 -7.36 -12.19 1.76
C ASN A 54 -7.63 -13.62 2.28
N ARG A 55 -6.65 -14.52 2.16
CA ARG A 55 -6.75 -15.92 2.64
C ARG A 55 -6.30 -16.01 4.09
N THR A 56 -7.11 -15.48 4.99
CA THR A 56 -6.78 -15.31 6.42
C THR A 56 -6.30 -16.58 7.12
N GLU A 57 -6.96 -17.72 6.88
CA GLU A 57 -6.55 -19.01 7.47
C GLU A 57 -5.17 -19.48 7.00
N MET A 58 -4.88 -19.33 5.70
CA MET A 58 -3.56 -19.63 5.15
C MET A 58 -2.51 -18.66 5.70
N VAL A 59 -2.84 -17.37 5.83
CA VAL A 59 -1.94 -16.37 6.44
C VAL A 59 -1.59 -16.77 7.87
N LYS A 60 -2.57 -17.14 8.71
CA LYS A 60 -2.30 -17.60 10.09
C LYS A 60 -1.35 -18.79 10.11
N PHE A 61 -1.65 -19.82 9.32
CA PHE A 61 -0.80 -21.00 9.20
C PHE A 61 0.64 -20.66 8.78
N LEU A 62 0.80 -19.82 7.75
CA LEU A 62 2.11 -19.43 7.24
C LEU A 62 2.89 -18.55 8.22
N VAL A 63 2.23 -17.68 8.99
CA VAL A 63 2.89 -16.85 10.02
C VAL A 63 3.51 -17.73 11.09
N ASP A 64 2.78 -18.74 11.56
CA ASP A 64 3.29 -19.68 12.56
C ASP A 64 4.48 -20.46 12.02
N ARG A 65 4.35 -21.03 10.81
CA ARG A 65 5.46 -21.75 10.16
C ARG A 65 6.69 -20.89 9.91
N PHE A 66 6.49 -19.64 9.51
CA PHE A 66 7.58 -18.72 9.23
C PHE A 66 8.33 -18.31 10.51
N ARG A 67 7.60 -18.09 11.61
CA ARG A 67 8.21 -17.86 12.93
C ARG A 67 9.06 -19.06 13.36
N ASP A 68 8.48 -20.25 13.32
CA ASP A 68 9.16 -21.49 13.73
C ASP A 68 10.42 -21.74 12.88
N LEU A 69 10.36 -21.46 11.58
CA LEU A 69 11.51 -21.57 10.67
C LEU A 69 12.63 -20.58 11.02
N VAL A 70 12.30 -19.33 11.33
CA VAL A 70 13.31 -18.33 11.73
C VAL A 70 13.97 -18.72 13.05
N ASP A 71 13.20 -19.27 13.99
CA ASP A 71 13.72 -19.74 15.28
C ASP A 71 14.62 -20.97 15.10
N ASP A 72 14.24 -21.94 14.26
CA ASP A 72 15.07 -23.09 13.88
C ASP A 72 16.38 -22.66 13.22
N CYS A 73 16.32 -21.70 12.29
CA CYS A 73 17.51 -21.15 11.63
C CYS A 73 18.44 -20.49 12.65
N ASN A 74 17.89 -19.71 13.57
CA ASN A 74 18.67 -19.02 14.60
C ASN A 74 19.32 -20.00 15.61
N ALA A 75 18.66 -21.14 15.89
CA ALA A 75 19.22 -22.18 16.76
C ALA A 75 20.34 -22.98 16.08
N ASN A 76 20.16 -23.32 14.80
CA ASN A 76 21.09 -24.16 14.04
C ASN A 76 22.29 -23.40 13.45
N PHE A 77 22.18 -22.08 13.23
CA PHE A 77 23.21 -21.25 12.61
C PHE A 77 23.61 -20.06 13.49
N ARG A 78 24.25 -20.36 14.63
CA ARG A 78 24.63 -19.35 15.65
C ARG A 78 25.55 -18.24 15.14
N GLU A 79 26.33 -18.51 14.10
CA GLU A 79 27.24 -17.54 13.49
C GLU A 79 26.54 -16.58 12.51
N THR A 80 25.32 -16.90 12.07
CA THR A 80 24.58 -16.09 11.12
C THR A 80 23.60 -15.15 11.84
N ASN A 81 23.56 -13.90 11.41
CA ASN A 81 22.65 -12.90 11.96
C ASN A 81 21.28 -12.94 11.26
N PHE A 82 20.24 -13.39 11.97
CA PHE A 82 18.85 -13.41 11.48
C PHE A 82 18.00 -12.22 11.95
N LYS A 83 18.60 -11.12 12.42
CA LYS A 83 17.86 -9.94 12.93
C LYS A 83 16.85 -9.40 11.92
N GLU A 84 17.21 -9.31 10.64
CA GLU A 84 16.30 -8.83 9.59
C GLU A 84 15.07 -9.75 9.46
N TRP A 85 15.27 -11.06 9.46
CA TRP A 85 14.17 -12.03 9.40
C TRP A 85 13.28 -11.97 10.64
N LYS A 86 13.86 -11.76 11.83
CA LYS A 86 13.10 -11.51 13.06
C LYS A 86 12.26 -10.24 12.96
N ILE A 87 12.79 -9.18 12.34
CA ILE A 87 12.00 -7.96 12.06
C ILE A 87 10.85 -8.28 11.12
N VAL A 88 11.06 -9.05 10.05
CA VAL A 88 9.99 -9.45 9.12
C VAL A 88 8.90 -10.27 9.82
N VAL A 89 9.27 -11.20 10.72
CA VAL A 89 8.31 -11.94 11.56
C VAL A 89 7.53 -11.00 12.46
N GLN A 90 8.20 -10.06 13.14
CA GLN A 90 7.54 -9.07 13.99
C GLN A 90 6.60 -8.16 13.20
N GLU A 91 6.98 -7.76 11.99
CA GLU A 91 6.16 -6.97 11.07
C GLU A 91 4.86 -7.72 10.74
N ILE A 92 4.93 -8.97 10.25
CA ILE A 92 3.71 -9.72 9.90
C ILE A 92 2.83 -10.04 11.10
N VAL A 93 3.42 -10.40 12.25
CA VAL A 93 2.65 -10.66 13.47
C VAL A 93 1.92 -9.40 13.94
N ARG A 94 2.60 -8.24 13.89
CA ARG A 94 1.95 -6.96 14.22
C ARG A 94 0.85 -6.63 13.21
N PHE A 95 1.12 -6.85 11.92
CA PHE A 95 0.17 -6.62 10.84
C PHE A 95 -1.12 -7.41 11.02
N THR A 96 -1.02 -8.74 11.14
CA THR A 96 -2.19 -9.62 11.28
C THR A 96 -2.95 -9.38 12.58
N LYS A 97 -2.25 -9.04 13.66
CA LYS A 97 -2.89 -8.67 14.94
C LYS A 97 -3.78 -7.42 14.79
N VAL A 98 -3.28 -6.38 14.15
CA VAL A 98 -4.05 -5.13 13.95
C VAL A 98 -5.18 -5.33 12.94
N ASP A 99 -4.95 -6.12 11.90
CA ASP A 99 -5.98 -6.42 10.90
C ASP A 99 -7.13 -7.27 11.49
N THR A 100 -6.83 -8.24 12.34
CA THR A 100 -7.83 -9.10 13.00
C THR A 100 -8.77 -8.29 13.90
N ALA A 101 -8.33 -7.17 14.47
CA ALA A 101 -9.19 -6.30 15.27
C ALA A 101 -10.37 -5.72 14.45
N PHE A 102 -10.26 -5.71 13.11
CA PHE A 102 -11.29 -5.26 12.19
C PHE A 102 -12.01 -6.42 11.48
N ALA A 103 -11.70 -7.69 11.80
CA ALA A 103 -12.27 -8.86 11.14
C ALA A 103 -13.80 -9.00 11.34
N TYR A 104 -14.36 -8.35 12.36
CA TYR A 104 -15.81 -8.35 12.65
C TYR A 104 -16.54 -7.15 12.01
N ILE A 105 -15.80 -6.23 11.40
CA ILE A 105 -16.36 -5.12 10.64
C ILE A 105 -16.56 -5.62 9.21
N ARG A 106 -17.66 -5.19 8.57
CA ARG A 106 -18.09 -5.52 7.20
C ARG A 106 -16.91 -5.83 6.26
N PRO A 107 -17.01 -6.86 5.38
CA PRO A 107 -16.00 -7.12 4.36
C PRO A 107 -15.56 -5.84 3.63
N LEU A 108 -14.25 -5.70 3.43
CA LEU A 108 -13.69 -4.58 2.67
C LEU A 108 -13.97 -4.71 1.18
N ARG A 109 -13.92 -5.95 0.67
CA ARG A 109 -14.22 -6.25 -0.73
C ARG A 109 -15.70 -6.02 -1.01
N TYR A 110 -16.01 -5.56 -2.22
CA TYR A 110 -17.41 -5.46 -2.63
C TYR A 110 -18.03 -6.85 -2.65
N CYS A 111 -19.15 -7.00 -1.94
CA CYS A 111 -19.88 -8.25 -1.82
C CYS A 111 -21.34 -8.03 -2.19
N ALA A 112 -21.84 -8.71 -3.23
CA ALA A 112 -23.22 -8.57 -3.68
C ALA A 112 -24.27 -8.89 -2.60
N MET A 113 -23.91 -9.64 -1.54
CA MET A 113 -24.79 -9.90 -0.40
C MET A 113 -24.97 -8.69 0.53
N PHE A 114 -23.96 -7.83 0.64
CA PHE A 114 -23.94 -6.72 1.60
C PHE A 114 -23.93 -5.34 0.93
N ASP A 115 -23.64 -5.25 -0.36
CA ASP A 115 -23.52 -4.02 -1.12
C ASP A 115 -24.68 -3.84 -2.11
N SER A 116 -25.01 -2.59 -2.41
CA SER A 116 -26.04 -2.27 -3.40
C SER A 116 -25.61 -2.73 -4.78
N HIS A 117 -26.55 -3.34 -5.51
CA HIS A 117 -26.30 -3.84 -6.86
C HIS A 117 -25.76 -2.73 -7.76
N ALA A 118 -24.76 -3.03 -8.59
CA ALA A 118 -24.10 -2.01 -9.42
C ALA A 118 -25.09 -1.22 -10.30
N ALA A 119 -26.16 -1.86 -10.78
CA ALA A 119 -27.19 -1.22 -11.61
C ALA A 119 -28.13 -0.28 -10.83
N SER A 120 -28.16 -0.33 -9.48
CA SER A 120 -28.97 0.58 -8.66
C SER A 120 -28.23 1.86 -8.25
N LEU A 121 -26.93 1.96 -8.54
CA LEU A 121 -26.14 3.13 -8.15
C LEU A 121 -26.43 4.32 -9.09
N PRO A 122 -26.57 5.54 -8.53
CA PRO A 122 -26.82 6.72 -9.35
C PRO A 122 -25.62 6.97 -10.26
N TYR A 123 -25.91 7.31 -11.50
CA TYR A 123 -24.89 7.66 -12.46
C TYR A 123 -24.21 8.97 -12.05
N VAL A 124 -22.87 9.00 -12.05
CA VAL A 124 -22.12 10.25 -11.80
C VAL A 124 -22.54 11.29 -12.83
N ALA A 125 -23.12 12.40 -12.36
CA ALA A 125 -23.71 13.44 -13.22
C ALA A 125 -22.78 13.77 -14.40
N ARG A 126 -23.40 13.75 -15.59
CA ARG A 126 -22.82 13.59 -16.93
C ARG A 126 -21.56 14.45 -17.18
N PHE A 127 -20.36 13.89 -16.99
CA PHE A 127 -19.11 14.45 -17.55
C PHE A 127 -19.21 14.59 -19.09
N HIS A 128 -20.05 13.77 -19.73
CA HIS A 128 -20.68 13.99 -21.04
C HIS A 128 -22.02 13.24 -21.10
N ALA A 129 -23.02 13.77 -21.82
CA ALA A 129 -24.40 13.25 -21.82
C ALA A 129 -24.62 11.83 -22.38
N LYS A 130 -23.55 11.14 -22.83
CA LYS A 130 -23.63 9.81 -23.48
C LYS A 130 -22.58 8.80 -23.01
N LYS A 131 -21.68 9.12 -22.06
CA LYS A 131 -20.49 8.27 -21.77
C LYS A 131 -20.33 7.93 -20.29
N VAL A 132 -20.30 6.62 -19.99
CA VAL A 132 -20.15 6.05 -18.63
C VAL A 132 -18.70 5.99 -18.26
N LEU A 133 -18.31 6.64 -17.15
CA LEU A 133 -16.96 6.53 -16.62
C LEU A 133 -16.74 5.11 -16.11
N LYS A 134 -15.69 4.46 -16.61
CA LYS A 134 -15.24 3.14 -16.15
C LYS A 134 -14.07 3.32 -15.20
N PHE A 135 -14.17 2.77 -14.01
CA PHE A 135 -13.05 2.78 -13.08
C PHE A 135 -12.00 1.76 -13.54
N LYS A 136 -10.79 2.24 -13.85
CA LYS A 136 -9.75 1.39 -14.49
C LYS A 136 -8.43 1.34 -13.76
N ASP A 137 -8.00 2.44 -13.14
CA ASP A 137 -6.67 2.53 -12.55
C ASP A 137 -6.75 3.12 -11.15
N ALA A 138 -5.90 2.63 -10.26
CA ALA A 138 -5.76 3.13 -8.89
C ALA A 138 -4.29 3.26 -8.52
N ILE A 139 -3.90 4.41 -8.01
CA ILE A 139 -2.57 4.66 -7.44
C ILE A 139 -2.76 4.80 -5.93
N LEU A 140 -2.10 3.93 -5.17
CA LEU A 140 -2.18 3.90 -3.72
C LEU A 140 -0.79 4.21 -3.15
N THR A 141 -0.70 5.23 -2.30
CA THR A 141 0.56 5.54 -1.62
C THR A 141 0.34 5.99 -0.19
N SER A 142 1.24 5.55 0.68
CA SER A 142 1.28 5.96 2.08
C SER A 142 2.67 6.38 2.52
N TYR A 143 2.70 7.42 3.35
CA TYR A 143 3.90 8.04 3.92
C TYR A 143 3.62 8.55 5.35
N HIS A 144 3.23 7.66 6.26
CA HIS A 144 3.24 7.93 7.69
C HIS A 144 4.48 7.33 8.37
N ARG A 145 4.84 7.91 9.51
CA ARG A 145 5.90 7.36 10.37
C ARG A 145 5.33 6.22 11.20
N ASN A 146 6.13 5.18 11.40
CA ASN A 146 5.80 4.04 12.26
C ASN A 146 4.51 3.30 11.85
N GLU A 147 4.22 3.26 10.56
CA GLU A 147 3.10 2.49 10.02
C GLU A 147 3.25 1.01 10.30
N VAL A 148 2.13 0.37 10.63
CA VAL A 148 2.04 -1.09 10.57
C VAL A 148 2.12 -1.49 9.12
N LYS A 149 3.12 -2.32 8.79
CA LYS A 149 3.38 -2.81 7.44
C LYS A 149 3.86 -4.24 7.47
N PHE A 150 3.78 -4.88 6.31
CA PHE A 150 4.51 -6.10 6.02
C PHE A 150 5.21 -5.94 4.67
N ALA A 151 6.53 -6.13 4.65
CA ALA A 151 7.38 -5.82 3.49
C ALA A 151 7.22 -4.34 3.07
N GLU A 152 6.62 -4.08 1.91
CA GLU A 152 6.36 -2.75 1.34
C GLU A 152 4.86 -2.40 1.34
N LEU A 153 4.02 -3.24 1.95
CA LEU A 153 2.57 -3.03 2.01
C LEU A 153 2.18 -2.51 3.39
N THR A 154 1.74 -1.26 3.46
CA THR A 154 1.21 -0.64 4.68
C THR A 154 -0.23 -1.09 4.92
N LEU A 155 -0.69 -1.05 6.16
CA LEU A 155 -2.03 -1.52 6.54
C LEU A 155 -3.16 -0.76 5.81
N ASP A 156 -3.03 0.55 5.69
CA ASP A 156 -4.00 1.41 5.01
C ASP A 156 -4.04 1.14 3.50
N THR A 157 -2.87 1.02 2.85
CA THR A 157 -2.80 0.68 1.42
C THR A 157 -3.29 -0.74 1.15
N TYR A 158 -3.06 -1.68 2.06
CA TYR A 158 -3.67 -3.01 2.01
C TYR A 158 -5.19 -2.94 2.08
N ARG A 159 -5.75 -2.16 3.01
CA ARG A 159 -7.21 -2.00 3.13
C ARG A 159 -7.81 -1.38 1.88
N MET A 160 -7.21 -0.30 1.38
CA MET A 160 -7.59 0.29 0.11
C MET A 160 -7.49 -0.70 -1.04
N LEU A 161 -6.44 -1.53 -1.08
CA LEU A 161 -6.29 -2.60 -2.08
C LEU A 161 -7.48 -3.58 -2.03
N GLN A 162 -7.90 -3.99 -0.84
CA GLN A 162 -9.05 -4.87 -0.62
C GLN A 162 -10.37 -4.20 -1.02
N CYS A 163 -10.57 -2.91 -0.73
CA CYS A 163 -11.76 -2.15 -1.16
C CYS A 163 -11.93 -2.05 -2.68
N LEU A 164 -10.85 -2.31 -3.42
CA LEU A 164 -10.81 -2.26 -4.88
C LEU A 164 -10.91 -3.64 -5.53
N GLU A 165 -11.22 -4.69 -4.77
CA GLU A 165 -11.46 -6.04 -5.28
C GLU A 165 -12.96 -6.38 -5.19
N TRP A 166 -13.47 -7.05 -6.22
CA TRP A 166 -14.74 -7.77 -6.12
C TRP A 166 -14.56 -9.07 -5.32
N GLU A 167 -15.54 -9.42 -4.50
CA GLU A 167 -15.60 -10.72 -3.85
C GLU A 167 -16.26 -11.77 -4.77
N PRO A 168 -15.52 -12.77 -5.28
CA PRO A 168 -16.12 -13.85 -6.05
C PRO A 168 -17.05 -14.68 -5.15
N THR A 169 -18.33 -14.75 -5.54
CA THR A 169 -19.38 -15.64 -5.00
C THR A 169 -19.65 -15.64 -3.49
N GLY A 170 -19.11 -14.71 -2.71
CA GLY A 170 -19.31 -14.67 -1.25
C GLY A 170 -18.81 -15.92 -0.52
N SER A 171 -17.94 -16.71 -1.18
CA SER A 171 -17.45 -18.00 -0.69
C SER A 171 -16.66 -17.89 0.63
N PHE A 172 -16.14 -16.71 0.96
CA PHE A 172 -15.51 -16.44 2.27
C PHE A 172 -16.51 -16.53 3.43
N TYR A 173 -17.79 -16.28 3.17
CA TYR A 173 -18.87 -16.29 4.17
C TYR A 173 -19.74 -17.54 4.11
N GLN A 174 -19.63 -18.33 3.03
CA GLN A 174 -20.33 -19.60 2.93
C GLN A 174 -19.61 -20.64 3.79
N LYS A 175 -20.07 -20.84 5.03
CA LYS A 175 -19.78 -22.08 5.76
C LYS A 175 -20.11 -23.24 4.83
N ARG A 176 -19.12 -24.08 4.52
CA ARG A 176 -19.33 -25.34 3.80
C ARG A 176 -20.57 -26.01 4.41
N PRO A 177 -21.60 -26.36 3.62
CA PRO A 177 -22.65 -27.22 4.12
C PRO A 177 -21.96 -28.48 4.62
N VAL A 178 -22.18 -28.83 5.88
CA VAL A 178 -21.85 -30.16 6.38
C VAL A 178 -22.74 -31.10 5.56
N LEU A 179 -22.17 -31.75 4.54
CA LEU A 179 -22.87 -32.87 3.93
C LEU A 179 -23.12 -33.90 5.05
N PRO A 180 -24.36 -34.38 5.23
CA PRO A 180 -24.61 -35.49 6.12
C PRO A 180 -23.77 -36.68 5.64
N ASN A 181 -22.94 -37.19 6.54
CA ASN A 181 -22.17 -38.40 6.33
C ASN A 181 -23.14 -39.58 6.36
N ASP A 182 -23.73 -39.94 5.22
CA ASP A 182 -24.43 -41.20 5.07
C ASP A 182 -23.52 -42.24 4.41
N HIS A 183 -23.39 -43.34 5.13
CA HIS A 183 -22.53 -44.47 4.83
C HIS A 183 -23.00 -45.28 3.61
N SER A 184 -22.02 -45.88 2.93
CA SER A 184 -22.02 -47.19 2.25
C SER A 184 -21.84 -47.18 0.72
N GLY A 185 -20.93 -48.04 0.25
CA GLY A 185 -20.84 -48.50 -1.13
C GLY A 185 -19.46 -48.35 -1.77
N ALA A 186 -18.68 -49.44 -1.79
CA ALA A 186 -17.35 -49.50 -2.35
C ALA A 186 -17.31 -49.36 -3.89
N SER A 187 -16.32 -48.62 -4.39
CA SER A 187 -15.64 -48.92 -5.66
C SER A 187 -14.19 -48.48 -5.57
N ILE A 188 -13.31 -49.46 -5.39
CA ILE A 188 -11.87 -49.32 -5.57
C ILE A 188 -11.65 -49.18 -7.07
N ASP A 189 -11.17 -48.03 -7.53
CA ASP A 189 -10.46 -47.94 -8.80
C ASP A 189 -9.12 -47.24 -8.58
N HIS A 190 -8.06 -48.01 -8.83
CA HIS A 190 -6.69 -47.59 -8.79
C HIS A 190 -6.39 -46.69 -10.01
N SER A 191 -6.41 -45.38 -9.81
CA SER A 191 -5.68 -44.43 -10.65
C SER A 191 -4.82 -43.54 -9.76
N GLY A 192 -3.64 -44.07 -9.42
CA GLY A 192 -2.56 -43.28 -8.87
C GLY A 192 -1.95 -42.45 -10.00
N THR A 193 -2.10 -41.13 -9.94
CA THR A 193 -1.01 -40.13 -10.06
C THR A 193 -1.60 -38.72 -10.21
N SER A 194 -1.25 -37.83 -9.27
CA SER A 194 -1.24 -36.36 -9.43
C SER A 194 -2.57 -35.63 -9.67
N GLY A 195 -3.41 -35.47 -8.63
CA GLY A 195 -4.67 -34.70 -8.68
C GLY A 195 -4.92 -33.76 -7.49
N VAL A 196 -3.91 -33.09 -6.93
CA VAL A 196 -4.05 -32.26 -5.69
C VAL A 196 -4.02 -30.75 -5.97
N ILE A 197 -3.94 -30.32 -7.23
CA ILE A 197 -4.23 -28.94 -7.60
C ILE A 197 -5.64 -28.95 -8.16
N ASP A 198 -6.60 -28.54 -7.33
CA ASP A 198 -8.01 -28.48 -7.71
C ASP A 198 -8.14 -27.53 -8.91
N ILE A 199 -8.43 -28.07 -10.10
CA ILE A 199 -8.60 -27.28 -11.34
C ILE A 199 -9.78 -26.29 -11.18
N ASN A 200 -10.69 -26.56 -10.25
CA ASN A 200 -11.76 -25.63 -9.88
C ASN A 200 -11.28 -24.47 -9.01
N PHE A 201 -10.08 -24.51 -8.42
CA PHE A 201 -9.61 -23.45 -7.52
C PHE A 201 -9.41 -22.10 -8.23
N VAL A 202 -8.92 -22.11 -9.46
CA VAL A 202 -8.75 -20.89 -10.26
C VAL A 202 -10.11 -20.37 -10.72
N ALA A 203 -11.04 -21.28 -11.08
CA ALA A 203 -12.40 -20.94 -11.47
C ALA A 203 -13.22 -20.37 -10.29
N ASP A 204 -13.06 -20.92 -9.09
CA ASP A 204 -13.69 -20.43 -7.85
C ASP A 204 -13.19 -19.04 -7.45
N MET A 205 -11.94 -18.71 -7.81
CA MET A 205 -11.32 -17.42 -7.53
C MET A 205 -11.65 -16.35 -8.58
N THR A 206 -12.25 -16.73 -9.71
CA THR A 206 -12.62 -15.81 -10.80
C THR A 206 -14.07 -16.01 -11.18
N ASP A 207 -14.95 -15.14 -10.70
CA ASP A 207 -16.33 -15.11 -11.16
C ASP A 207 -16.41 -14.32 -12.48
N PRO A 208 -16.69 -14.97 -13.62
CA PRO A 208 -16.77 -14.29 -14.92
C PRO A 208 -17.96 -13.33 -15.04
N SER A 209 -18.93 -13.40 -14.12
CA SER A 209 -20.05 -12.47 -14.07
C SER A 209 -19.68 -11.12 -13.44
N LEU A 210 -18.56 -11.06 -12.70
CA LEU A 210 -18.10 -9.84 -12.07
C LEU A 210 -17.34 -8.94 -13.07
N PRO A 211 -17.47 -7.61 -12.93
CA PRO A 211 -16.67 -6.67 -13.71
C PRO A 211 -15.16 -6.89 -13.46
N PRO A 212 -14.29 -6.48 -14.40
CA PRO A 212 -12.86 -6.52 -14.17
C PRO A 212 -12.47 -5.57 -13.02
N ASN A 213 -11.50 -5.99 -12.20
CA ASN A 213 -10.88 -5.14 -11.19
C ASN A 213 -10.02 -4.03 -11.84
N PRO A 214 -9.88 -2.86 -11.19
CA PRO A 214 -8.96 -1.84 -11.66
C PRO A 214 -7.49 -2.30 -11.55
N ARG A 215 -6.63 -1.81 -12.44
CA ARG A 215 -5.17 -1.92 -12.33
C ARG A 215 -4.71 -1.10 -11.13
N LYS A 216 -3.84 -1.64 -10.29
CA LYS A 216 -3.41 -0.97 -9.05
C LYS A 216 -1.90 -0.82 -9.02
N ALA A 217 -1.43 0.40 -8.73
CA ALA A 217 -0.04 0.72 -8.50
C ALA A 217 0.13 1.10 -7.02
N VAL A 218 0.72 0.20 -6.24
CA VAL A 218 1.05 0.47 -4.84
C VAL A 218 2.49 0.98 -4.76
N LEU A 219 2.63 2.21 -4.28
CA LEU A 219 3.90 2.91 -4.12
C LEU A 219 4.22 3.06 -2.64
N TYR A 220 5.25 2.34 -2.18
CA TYR A 220 5.75 2.43 -0.82
C TYR A 220 6.75 3.58 -0.72
N ARG A 221 6.41 4.60 0.07
CA ARG A 221 7.24 5.77 0.36
C ARG A 221 7.92 6.39 -0.89
N PRO A 222 7.16 6.72 -1.95
CA PRO A 222 7.74 7.34 -3.14
C PRO A 222 8.25 8.75 -2.82
N SER A 223 9.24 9.23 -3.58
CA SER A 223 9.51 10.67 -3.66
C SER A 223 8.34 11.37 -4.37
N ALA A 224 8.20 12.68 -4.18
CA ALA A 224 7.19 13.46 -4.89
C ALA A 224 7.36 13.33 -6.42
N THR A 225 8.59 13.39 -6.91
CA THR A 225 8.90 13.22 -8.34
C THR A 225 8.54 11.84 -8.87
N HIS A 226 8.82 10.77 -8.12
CA HIS A 226 8.45 9.42 -8.51
C HIS A 226 6.92 9.26 -8.55
N LEU A 227 6.22 9.77 -7.54
CA LEU A 227 4.76 9.74 -7.52
C LEU A 227 4.17 10.50 -8.73
N LEU A 228 4.63 11.73 -8.99
CA LEU A 228 4.16 12.53 -10.13
C LEU A 228 4.45 11.85 -11.47
N ALA A 229 5.61 11.21 -11.62
CA ALA A 229 5.94 10.45 -12.82
C ALA A 229 4.97 9.28 -13.03
N VAL A 230 4.65 8.53 -11.97
CA VAL A 230 3.69 7.41 -12.05
C VAL A 230 2.28 7.94 -12.37
N ILE A 231 1.84 9.03 -11.73
CA ILE A 231 0.55 9.67 -12.03
C ILE A 231 0.50 10.08 -13.51
N ALA A 232 1.56 10.71 -14.01
CA ALA A 232 1.66 11.12 -15.42
C ALA A 232 1.55 9.92 -16.36
N THR A 233 2.30 8.85 -16.11
CA THR A 233 2.24 7.62 -16.93
C THR A 233 0.85 7.02 -16.95
N VAL A 234 0.19 6.91 -15.79
CA VAL A 234 -1.16 6.33 -15.73
C VAL A 234 -2.18 7.25 -16.40
N CYS A 235 -2.09 8.57 -16.22
CA CYS A 235 -2.98 9.54 -16.89
C CYS A 235 -2.83 9.55 -18.42
N GLU A 236 -1.64 9.26 -18.94
CA GLU A 236 -1.36 9.13 -20.37
C GLU A 236 -1.94 7.83 -20.94
N GLU A 237 -1.80 6.72 -20.22
CA GLU A 237 -2.39 5.42 -20.58
C GLU A 237 -3.93 5.36 -20.37
N LEU A 238 -4.50 6.28 -19.58
CA LEU A 238 -5.91 6.24 -19.19
C LEU A 238 -6.84 6.49 -20.39
N PRO A 239 -7.75 5.56 -20.73
CA PRO A 239 -8.69 5.76 -21.82
C PRO A 239 -9.63 6.97 -21.59
N PRO A 240 -10.14 7.63 -22.65
CA PRO A 240 -10.99 8.82 -22.53
C PRO A 240 -12.28 8.64 -21.71
N GLU A 241 -12.75 7.41 -21.54
CA GLU A 241 -13.97 7.05 -20.78
C GLU A 241 -13.65 6.37 -19.46
N SER A 242 -12.46 6.64 -18.91
CA SER A 242 -12.00 6.02 -17.68
C SER A 242 -11.69 7.03 -16.59
N ILE A 243 -11.86 6.60 -15.35
CA ILE A 243 -11.50 7.35 -14.15
C ILE A 243 -10.39 6.61 -13.40
N MET A 244 -9.45 7.37 -12.86
CA MET A 244 -8.41 6.88 -11.98
C MET A 244 -8.69 7.29 -10.54
N LEU A 245 -8.40 6.41 -9.58
CA LEU A 245 -8.32 6.73 -8.15
C LEU A 245 -6.88 7.10 -7.79
N LEU A 246 -6.69 8.18 -7.07
CA LEU A 246 -5.44 8.52 -6.40
C LEU A 246 -5.69 8.57 -4.89
N TYR A 247 -5.09 7.65 -4.15
CA TYR A 247 -5.11 7.62 -2.69
C TYR A 247 -3.75 8.06 -2.16
N LEU A 248 -3.76 9.14 -1.39
CA LEU A 248 -2.59 9.74 -0.76
C LEU A 248 -2.78 9.73 0.76
N SER A 249 -2.00 8.92 1.46
CA SER A 249 -1.93 8.95 2.92
C SER A 249 -0.60 9.56 3.34
N SER A 250 -0.60 10.73 3.96
CA SER A 250 0.63 11.30 4.51
C SER A 250 0.34 12.39 5.54
N SER A 251 1.31 12.62 6.43
CA SER A 251 1.29 13.80 7.29
C SER A 251 1.49 15.07 6.44
N GLY A 252 0.63 16.05 6.68
CA GLY A 252 0.82 17.41 6.24
C GLY A 252 1.79 18.18 7.11
N LYS A 253 2.23 19.31 6.58
CA LYS A 253 2.68 20.44 7.39
C LYS A 253 2.07 21.71 6.85
N ALA A 254 1.48 22.50 7.75
CA ALA A 254 1.22 23.90 7.50
C ALA A 254 2.52 24.68 7.65
N GLY A 255 2.78 25.62 6.74
CA GLY A 255 3.96 26.47 6.71
C GLY A 255 4.07 27.48 7.84
N HIS A 256 3.66 27.15 9.07
CA HIS A 256 3.97 28.00 10.22
C HIS A 256 5.44 27.84 10.60
N SER A 257 6.20 28.90 10.37
CA SER A 257 7.51 29.13 10.98
C SER A 257 7.34 29.20 12.50
N ASN A 258 7.38 28.04 13.15
CA ASN A 258 7.55 27.98 14.61
C ASN A 258 8.97 28.46 14.94
N VAL A 259 9.15 29.77 15.04
CA VAL A 259 10.19 30.34 15.89
C VAL A 259 9.83 29.89 17.30
N PRO A 260 10.68 29.14 18.02
CA PRO A 260 10.45 28.89 19.43
C PRO A 260 10.59 30.23 20.12
N GLN A 261 9.48 30.79 20.58
CA GLN A 261 9.48 31.97 21.43
C GLN A 261 9.99 31.52 22.80
N GLY A 262 11.31 31.57 22.97
CA GLY A 262 11.96 31.39 24.25
C GLY A 262 11.57 32.53 25.17
N GLU A 263 10.88 32.19 26.25
CA GLU A 263 10.72 33.04 27.42
C GLU A 263 12.11 33.44 27.93
N HIS A 264 12.48 34.73 27.86
CA HIS A 264 13.38 35.34 28.83
C HIS A 264 13.06 36.82 29.02
N SER A 265 12.75 37.11 30.27
CA SER A 265 12.64 38.38 30.96
C SER A 265 13.90 39.26 30.86
N GLY A 266 13.68 40.57 30.66
CA GLY A 266 14.44 41.65 31.31
C GLY A 266 15.82 42.02 30.75
N GLY A 267 16.01 43.32 30.47
CA GLY A 267 17.36 43.92 30.41
C GLY A 267 17.54 44.97 29.33
N SER A 268 17.86 46.20 29.73
CA SER A 268 18.01 47.37 28.86
C SER A 268 19.47 47.71 28.54
N ARG A 269 19.66 48.54 27.49
CA ARG A 269 20.77 49.47 27.16
C ARG A 269 21.99 49.00 26.33
N LYS A 270 22.02 49.56 25.10
CA LYS A 270 23.01 50.45 24.42
C LYS A 270 24.50 50.05 24.21
N SER A 271 24.89 50.18 22.93
CA SER A 271 26.23 50.51 22.34
C SER A 271 27.34 49.46 22.55
N SER A 272 28.33 49.26 21.69
CA SER A 272 29.08 50.15 20.79
C SER A 272 29.88 49.34 19.75
N SER A 273 30.32 50.01 18.69
CA SER A 273 31.15 49.51 17.57
C SER A 273 32.58 49.12 17.94
N SER A 274 33.18 48.17 17.22
CA SER A 274 34.56 48.30 16.67
C SER A 274 34.96 47.18 15.69
N LYS A 275 35.06 47.56 14.40
CA LYS A 275 36.08 47.28 13.37
C LYS A 275 37.21 46.21 13.55
N ILE A 276 37.45 45.51 12.42
CA ILE A 276 38.75 45.17 11.73
C ILE A 276 39.26 43.70 11.72
N VAL A 277 39.17 43.07 10.51
CA VAL A 277 40.20 42.33 9.69
C VAL A 277 40.77 41.01 10.28
N SER A 278 40.91 39.84 9.62
CA SER A 278 41.01 39.40 8.21
C SER A 278 40.93 37.85 8.09
N ARG A 279 40.85 37.39 6.81
CA ARG A 279 41.31 36.11 6.22
C ARG A 279 40.29 35.00 5.93
N ILE A 280 39.68 35.15 4.75
CA ILE A 280 39.76 34.27 3.55
C ILE A 280 39.72 32.75 3.81
N SER A 281 38.60 32.13 3.40
CA SER A 281 38.63 30.99 2.46
C SER A 281 37.33 30.90 1.65
N GLN A 282 37.53 30.48 0.40
CA GLN A 282 36.75 30.62 -0.81
C GLN A 282 35.41 29.85 -0.90
N LYS A 283 34.40 30.53 -1.49
CA LYS A 283 33.54 30.14 -2.65
C LYS A 283 32.82 28.77 -2.56
N GLN A 284 31.51 28.64 -2.81
CA GLN A 284 30.80 29.08 -4.02
C GLN A 284 29.29 29.27 -3.79
N ASN A 285 28.73 30.12 -4.63
CA ASN A 285 27.39 30.66 -4.63
C ASN A 285 26.34 29.64 -5.10
N SER A 286 25.23 29.54 -4.38
CA SER A 286 23.93 29.20 -4.98
C SER A 286 23.04 30.43 -4.92
N SER A 287 22.77 30.98 -6.10
CA SER A 287 21.91 32.13 -6.33
C SER A 287 20.48 31.83 -5.91
N ILE A 288 20.01 32.53 -4.88
CA ILE A 288 18.59 32.71 -4.59
C ILE A 288 18.08 33.78 -5.57
N PRO A 289 17.00 33.57 -6.33
CA PRO A 289 16.33 34.67 -7.00
C PRO A 289 15.47 35.40 -5.96
N GLU A 290 15.94 36.56 -5.51
CA GLU A 290 15.14 37.54 -4.78
C GLU A 290 14.08 38.12 -5.73
N TYR A 291 12.83 37.69 -5.58
CA TYR A 291 11.70 38.43 -6.11
C TYR A 291 11.28 39.47 -5.08
N HIS A 292 11.74 40.71 -5.27
CA HIS A 292 11.10 41.86 -4.64
C HIS A 292 9.72 42.08 -5.27
N VAL A 293 8.66 41.83 -4.51
CA VAL A 293 7.33 42.40 -4.80
C VAL A 293 6.89 43.23 -3.61
N ASN A 294 6.83 44.52 -3.86
CA ASN A 294 6.29 45.54 -2.99
C ASN A 294 4.76 45.58 -3.16
N GLY A 295 4.00 45.51 -2.06
CA GLY A 295 2.61 45.97 -2.01
C GLY A 295 1.51 44.90 -1.88
N LYS A 296 0.77 45.02 -0.77
CA LYS A 296 -0.52 44.40 -0.38
C LYS A 296 -0.50 42.93 0.06
N LYS A 297 -0.57 42.79 1.38
CA LYS A 297 -0.90 41.59 2.15
C LYS A 297 -2.36 41.21 1.92
N GLU A 298 -2.63 40.51 0.83
CA GLU A 298 -3.80 39.63 0.72
C GLU A 298 -3.35 38.23 1.14
N SER A 299 -4.10 37.62 2.06
CA SER A 299 -3.82 36.34 2.70
C SER A 299 -3.56 35.23 1.68
N SER A 300 -2.30 34.91 1.39
CA SER A 300 -1.91 33.80 0.51
C SER A 300 -1.71 32.50 1.31
N ASP A 301 -2.73 32.05 2.02
CA ASP A 301 -2.68 30.78 2.79
C ASP A 301 -2.64 29.53 1.87
N CYS A 302 -2.67 29.72 0.55
CA CYS A 302 -2.77 28.64 -0.45
C CYS A 302 -1.43 27.95 -0.78
N TYR A 303 -0.28 28.58 -0.48
CA TYR A 303 1.05 28.03 -0.82
C TYR A 303 1.82 27.45 0.37
N GLU A 304 1.23 27.43 1.57
CA GLU A 304 1.92 26.97 2.78
C GLU A 304 1.67 25.50 3.10
N ASN A 305 0.63 24.88 2.53
CA ASN A 305 0.20 23.52 2.87
C ASN A 305 0.72 22.49 1.86
N TYR A 306 1.39 21.45 2.34
CA TYR A 306 1.92 20.36 1.50
C TYR A 306 1.96 19.01 2.23
N LEU A 307 1.79 17.93 1.48
CA LEU A 307 2.00 16.57 1.98
C LEU A 307 3.50 16.28 1.98
N TRP A 308 3.97 15.61 3.04
CA TRP A 308 5.37 15.32 3.21
C TRP A 308 5.70 13.88 2.80
N LEU A 309 6.51 13.71 1.76
CA LEU A 309 6.87 12.41 1.18
C LEU A 309 8.37 12.10 1.33
N GLY A 310 9.01 12.59 2.40
CA GLY A 310 10.46 12.47 2.62
C GLY A 310 10.82 11.80 3.95
N PRO A 311 12.07 11.36 4.16
CA PRO A 311 12.56 10.95 5.48
C PRO A 311 12.85 12.17 6.36
N ARG A 312 12.81 12.02 7.71
CA ARG A 312 13.03 13.14 8.66
C ARG A 312 14.49 13.62 8.59
N GLY A 313 14.73 14.75 7.91
CA GLY A 313 16.04 15.40 7.84
C GLY A 313 16.04 16.51 6.79
N ASN A 314 16.77 17.59 7.05
CA ASN A 314 16.70 18.89 6.35
C ASN A 314 17.30 18.91 4.92
N GLY A 315 17.25 17.78 4.18
CA GLY A 315 18.02 17.59 2.95
C GLY A 315 17.23 17.74 1.65
N ASP A 316 16.09 17.05 1.52
CA ASP A 316 15.30 17.05 0.29
C ASP A 316 13.86 17.47 0.57
N ARG A 317 13.43 18.53 -0.13
CA ARG A 317 12.03 18.99 -0.15
C ARG A 317 11.17 18.03 -0.97
N ASN A 318 11.01 16.80 -0.51
CA ASN A 318 10.04 15.83 -1.05
C ASN A 318 8.63 16.20 -0.57
N ASN A 319 8.17 17.37 -1.00
CA ASN A 319 6.86 17.90 -0.67
C ASN A 319 5.95 17.73 -1.90
N LEU A 320 4.69 17.36 -1.67
CA LEU A 320 3.66 17.35 -2.69
C LEU A 320 2.65 18.46 -2.36
N TYR A 321 2.56 19.45 -3.23
CA TYR A 321 1.63 20.56 -3.09
C TYR A 321 0.32 20.26 -3.81
N PRO A 322 -0.82 20.85 -3.39
CA PRO A 322 -2.07 20.74 -4.13
C PRO A 322 -1.94 21.12 -5.61
N GLY A 323 -1.13 22.15 -5.90
CA GLY A 323 -0.83 22.61 -7.26
C GLY A 323 -0.18 21.55 -8.16
N ASP A 324 0.58 20.61 -7.60
CA ASP A 324 1.27 19.55 -8.36
C ASP A 324 0.29 18.53 -8.95
N ILE A 325 -0.92 18.41 -8.37
CA ILE A 325 -1.96 17.49 -8.84
C ILE A 325 -2.81 18.10 -9.96
N LEU A 326 -2.88 19.45 -10.03
CA LEU A 326 -3.74 20.17 -10.97
C LEU A 326 -3.54 19.77 -12.44
N PRO A 327 -2.32 19.51 -12.96
CA PRO A 327 -2.15 19.07 -14.35
C PRO A 327 -2.92 17.78 -14.68
N PHE A 328 -3.13 16.92 -13.68
CA PHE A 328 -3.75 15.59 -13.85
C PHE A 328 -5.27 15.62 -13.70
N THR A 329 -5.87 16.73 -13.23
CA THR A 329 -7.33 16.89 -13.14
C THR A 329 -8.00 17.15 -14.50
N ARG A 330 -7.21 17.29 -15.57
CA ARG A 330 -7.68 17.30 -16.97
C ARG A 330 -8.28 15.96 -17.42
N ARG A 331 -7.99 14.89 -16.67
CA ARG A 331 -8.63 13.58 -16.81
C ARG A 331 -9.57 13.35 -15.62
N PRO A 332 -10.63 12.52 -15.76
CA PRO A 332 -11.42 12.11 -14.62
C PRO A 332 -10.55 11.47 -13.54
N LEU A 333 -10.49 12.12 -12.37
CA LEU A 333 -9.68 11.74 -11.22
C LEU A 333 -10.55 11.74 -9.98
N PHE A 334 -10.52 10.64 -9.23
CA PHE A 334 -11.07 10.57 -7.88
C PHE A 334 -9.90 10.63 -6.89
N LEU A 335 -9.86 11.68 -6.08
CA LEU A 335 -8.75 11.94 -5.15
C LEU A 335 -9.22 11.68 -3.71
N ILE A 336 -8.49 10.83 -2.99
CA ILE A 336 -8.62 10.62 -1.55
C ILE A 336 -7.31 11.08 -0.90
N VAL A 337 -7.40 12.04 0.02
CA VAL A 337 -6.26 12.51 0.83
C VAL A 337 -6.55 12.20 2.28
N ASP A 338 -5.85 11.21 2.83
CA ASP A 338 -5.83 10.94 4.26
C ASP A 338 -4.67 11.73 4.89
N SER A 339 -5.02 12.91 5.41
CA SER A 339 -4.08 13.86 5.99
C SER A 339 -4.78 14.90 6.85
N ASP A 340 -4.06 15.42 7.84
CA ASP A 340 -4.44 16.58 8.65
C ASP A 340 -4.63 17.85 7.82
N ILE A 341 -3.94 17.96 6.67
CA ILE A 341 -4.09 19.08 5.73
C ILE A 341 -4.94 18.74 4.50
N SER A 342 -5.73 17.67 4.54
CA SER A 342 -6.57 17.23 3.41
C SER A 342 -7.47 18.35 2.86
N HIS A 343 -7.89 19.29 3.71
CA HIS A 343 -8.64 20.48 3.33
C HIS A 343 -7.96 21.34 2.26
N ALA A 344 -6.62 21.41 2.24
CA ALA A 344 -5.86 22.18 1.26
C ALA A 344 -5.90 21.56 -0.16
N PHE A 345 -6.21 20.26 -0.26
CA PHE A 345 -6.35 19.54 -1.53
C PHE A 345 -7.79 19.57 -2.06
N LYS A 346 -8.73 20.15 -1.30
CA LYS A 346 -10.10 20.33 -1.75
C LYS A 346 -10.14 21.50 -2.74
N ALA A 347 -10.33 21.20 -4.02
CA ALA A 347 -10.59 22.25 -5.01
C ALA A 347 -11.86 23.02 -4.60
N GLY A 348 -11.77 24.35 -4.59
CA GLY A 348 -12.88 25.24 -4.25
C GLY A 348 -14.09 24.98 -5.15
N LEU A 349 -15.14 24.40 -4.59
CA LEU A 349 -16.50 24.78 -4.96
C LEU A 349 -16.78 26.09 -4.21
N SER A 350 -16.34 27.20 -4.80
CA SER A 350 -16.74 28.55 -4.42
C SER A 350 -17.33 29.22 -5.64
#